data_AF-A0A0C9SN98-F1
#
_entry.id   AF-A0A0C9SN98-F1
#
_cell.length_a   1.000
_cell.length_b   1.000
_cell.length_c   1.000
_cell.angle_alpha   90.00
_cell.angle_beta   90.00
_cell.angle_gamma   90.00
#
_symmetry.space_group_name_H-M   'P 1'
#
loop_
_entity.id
_entity.type
_entity.pdbx_description
1 polymer ?
#
loop_
_entity_poly.entity_id
_entity_poly.type
_entity_poly.pdbx_seq_one_letter_code
_entity_poly.pdbx_strand_id
1 'polypeptide(L)'
;HPRSGQNPALRSFIYRVARLARLPINVIFCYDGKERPTIKRNMKVSKSDHWMVRPTQRILDAFNIQWVMARSEAEAELALMNKEGIIDAVMTDDSDVFVFGAQTVLQNSTLSPDDTIKVYTADTIRERVARSLHREGFILMAVCCGGDYDQTGLRGCGCNTALGLVRCGLAHGLCNATSNVPDVADSLRVWRRDVRDHLAHDPTKRIGRLRPTLARTLSDTFPDPNVVSSYLDPVVS
;
A
#
# COMPACT_ATOMS: atom_id res chain seq x y z
N HIS A 1 4.43 14.09 -33.56
CA HIS A 1 4.39 12.76 -32.91
C HIS A 1 4.72 12.87 -31.42
N PRO A 2 4.11 12.08 -30.52
CA PRO A 2 4.42 12.09 -29.08
C PRO A 2 5.87 11.71 -28.75
N ARG A 3 6.61 11.16 -29.74
CA ARG A 3 8.02 10.78 -29.65
C ARG A 3 9.01 11.77 -30.28
N SER A 4 8.56 12.88 -30.88
CA SER A 4 9.44 13.90 -31.47
C SER A 4 9.60 15.09 -30.53
N GLY A 5 10.82 15.35 -30.05
CA GLY A 5 11.19 16.48 -29.18
C GLY A 5 12.22 16.12 -28.10
N GLN A 6 12.96 17.10 -27.59
CA GLN A 6 13.84 16.88 -26.43
C GLN A 6 13.03 16.51 -25.18
N ASN A 7 13.48 15.49 -24.46
CA ASN A 7 12.96 15.05 -23.17
C ASN A 7 11.43 14.79 -23.08
N PRO A 8 10.91 13.73 -23.73
CA PRO A 8 9.48 13.45 -23.83
C PRO A 8 8.80 13.20 -22.47
N ALA A 9 9.52 12.68 -21.47
CA ALA A 9 8.98 12.42 -20.14
C ALA A 9 8.68 13.73 -19.39
N LEU A 10 9.62 14.68 -19.39
CA LEU A 10 9.39 16.01 -18.78
C LEU A 10 8.29 16.77 -19.51
N ARG A 11 8.22 16.66 -20.84
CA ARG A 11 7.12 17.26 -21.61
C ARG A 11 5.76 16.70 -21.18
N SER A 12 5.65 15.38 -21.00
CA SER A 12 4.40 14.77 -20.51
C SER A 12 4.06 15.27 -19.10
N PHE A 13 5.05 15.40 -18.23
CA PHE A 13 4.86 15.94 -16.89
C PHE A 13 4.35 17.39 -16.92
N ILE A 14 4.94 18.26 -17.76
CA ILE A 14 4.48 19.66 -17.93
C ILE A 14 3.01 19.71 -18.36
N TYR A 15 2.60 18.89 -19.34
CA TYR A 15 1.20 18.87 -19.77
C TYR A 15 0.24 18.42 -18.67
N ARG A 16 0.64 17.44 -17.85
CA ARG A 16 -0.16 16.97 -16.70
C ARG A 16 -0.28 18.07 -15.65
N VAL A 17 0.84 18.69 -15.28
CA VAL A 17 0.88 19.81 -14.32
C VAL A 17 0.05 21.00 -14.80
N ALA A 18 0.19 21.39 -16.07
CA ALA A 18 -0.59 22.47 -16.66
C ALA A 18 -2.10 22.19 -16.67
N ARG A 19 -2.49 20.92 -16.81
CA ARG A 19 -3.90 20.54 -16.70
C ARG A 19 -4.38 20.62 -15.25
N LEU A 20 -3.60 20.09 -14.29
CA LEU A 20 -3.94 20.14 -12.87
C LEU A 20 -4.06 21.59 -12.37
N ALA A 21 -3.16 22.49 -12.79
CA ALA A 21 -3.17 23.90 -12.43
C ALA A 21 -4.41 24.67 -12.93
N ARG A 22 -5.20 24.12 -13.86
CA ARG A 22 -6.45 24.71 -14.36
C ARG A 22 -7.68 24.25 -13.58
N LEU A 23 -7.53 23.26 -12.72
CA LEU A 23 -8.61 22.74 -11.90
C LEU A 23 -8.68 23.53 -10.57
N PRO A 24 -9.87 23.68 -9.96
CA PRO A 24 -10.04 24.35 -8.68
C PRO A 24 -9.62 23.43 -7.52
N ILE A 25 -8.37 22.94 -7.55
CA ILE A 25 -7.81 22.03 -6.55
C ILE A 25 -6.44 22.53 -6.10
N ASN A 26 -6.08 22.23 -4.86
CA ASN A 26 -4.72 22.38 -4.38
C ASN A 26 -3.99 21.05 -4.58
N VAL A 27 -2.85 21.09 -5.26
CA VAL A 27 -2.05 19.88 -5.52
C VAL A 27 -0.74 19.98 -4.74
N ILE A 28 -0.38 18.89 -4.09
CA ILE A 28 0.93 18.67 -3.50
C ILE A 28 1.56 17.42 -4.11
N PHE A 29 2.81 17.52 -4.54
CA PHE A 29 3.58 16.36 -4.99
C PHE A 29 4.48 15.86 -3.85
N CYS A 30 4.46 14.56 -3.59
CA CYS A 30 5.35 13.93 -2.62
C CYS A 30 6.38 13.07 -3.34
N TYR A 31 7.65 13.23 -2.97
CA TYR A 31 8.78 12.46 -3.51
C TYR A 31 9.34 11.53 -2.45
N ASP A 32 9.82 10.35 -2.85
CA ASP A 32 10.49 9.43 -1.93
C ASP A 32 11.72 10.06 -1.29
N GLY A 33 11.87 9.80 0.00
CA GLY A 33 13.00 10.20 0.81
C GLY A 33 14.20 9.27 0.73
N LYS A 34 15.20 9.57 1.56
CA LYS A 34 16.47 8.85 1.64
C LYS A 34 16.39 7.57 2.48
N GLU A 35 15.41 7.49 3.38
CA GLU A 35 15.20 6.33 4.26
C GLU A 35 14.40 5.20 3.57
N ARG A 36 14.11 5.34 2.26
CA ARG A 36 13.41 4.31 1.48
C ARG A 36 14.12 2.96 1.53
N PRO A 37 13.38 1.84 1.57
CA PRO A 37 13.96 0.50 1.59
C PRO A 37 14.92 0.28 0.41
N THR A 38 16.07 -0.35 0.67
CA THR A 38 17.05 -0.68 -0.38
C THR A 38 16.66 -1.89 -1.23
N ILE A 39 15.70 -2.67 -0.75
CA ILE A 39 15.14 -3.81 -1.44
C ILE A 39 13.62 -3.67 -1.39
N LYS A 40 13.01 -3.68 -2.56
CA LYS A 40 11.56 -3.63 -2.76
C LYS A 40 11.26 -4.55 -3.93
N ARG A 41 10.20 -5.35 -3.85
CA ARG A 41 9.82 -6.26 -4.94
C ARG A 41 10.94 -7.23 -5.36
N ASN A 42 11.73 -7.73 -4.39
CA ASN A 42 12.96 -8.53 -4.63
C ASN A 42 14.01 -7.86 -5.53
N MET A 43 13.90 -6.54 -5.75
CA MET A 43 14.82 -5.75 -6.57
C MET A 43 15.55 -4.72 -5.71
N LYS A 44 16.82 -4.46 -6.06
CA LYS A 44 17.57 -3.36 -5.44
C LYS A 44 16.97 -2.03 -5.87
N VAL A 45 16.57 -1.21 -4.91
CA VAL A 45 16.13 0.15 -5.14
C VAL A 45 17.36 1.06 -5.10
N SER A 46 17.53 1.90 -6.12
CA SER A 46 18.64 2.86 -6.12
C SER A 46 18.46 3.89 -5.00
N LYS A 47 19.53 4.15 -4.24
CA LYS A 47 19.58 5.30 -3.31
C LYS A 47 19.80 6.63 -4.02
N SER A 48 20.24 6.62 -5.28
CA SER A 48 20.35 7.85 -6.07
C SER A 48 18.96 8.30 -6.49
N ASP A 49 18.72 9.61 -6.46
CA ASP A 49 17.48 10.18 -6.99
C ASP A 49 17.34 9.84 -8.47
N HIS A 50 16.10 9.55 -8.87
CA HIS A 50 15.78 9.42 -10.29
C HIS A 50 16.08 10.75 -10.99
N TRP A 51 16.60 10.70 -12.22
CA TRP A 51 17.03 11.90 -12.96
C TRP A 51 15.92 12.94 -13.13
N MET A 52 14.65 12.53 -13.04
CA MET A 52 13.49 13.42 -13.13
C MET A 52 13.18 14.21 -11.85
N VAL A 53 13.70 13.84 -10.68
CA VAL A 53 13.34 14.49 -9.40
C VAL A 53 13.61 15.99 -9.46
N ARG A 54 14.87 16.40 -9.70
CA ARG A 54 15.23 17.82 -9.75
C ARG A 54 14.54 18.61 -10.89
N PRO A 55 14.47 18.11 -12.13
CA PRO A 55 13.75 18.81 -13.18
C PRO A 55 12.25 18.97 -12.91
N THR A 56 11.60 17.95 -12.33
CA THR A 56 10.17 18.03 -12.02
C THR A 56 9.88 18.98 -10.87
N GLN A 57 10.72 19.02 -9.82
CA GLN A 57 10.63 20.04 -8.76
C GLN A 57 10.69 21.47 -9.33
N ARG A 58 11.65 21.75 -10.22
CA ARG A 58 11.73 23.07 -10.89
C ARG A 58 10.50 23.41 -11.72
N ILE A 59 9.89 22.41 -12.36
CA ILE A 59 8.63 22.62 -13.10
C ILE A 59 7.52 22.95 -12.11
N LEU A 60 7.39 22.22 -11.00
CA LEU A 60 6.39 22.50 -9.98
C LEU A 60 6.56 23.89 -9.37
N ASP A 61 7.80 24.30 -9.06
CA ASP A 61 8.13 25.65 -8.59
C ASP A 61 7.65 26.72 -9.59
N ALA A 62 7.87 26.51 -10.89
CA ALA A 62 7.44 27.44 -11.94
C ALA A 62 5.91 27.53 -12.09
N PHE A 63 5.18 26.48 -11.73
CA PHE A 63 3.72 26.47 -11.67
C PHE A 63 3.17 26.93 -10.31
N ASN A 64 4.04 27.28 -9.35
CA ASN A 64 3.68 27.59 -7.97
C ASN A 64 2.88 26.45 -7.30
N ILE A 65 3.26 25.21 -7.59
CA ILE A 65 2.67 24.00 -7.00
C ILE A 65 3.61 23.46 -5.93
N GLN A 66 3.03 23.16 -4.76
CA GLN A 66 3.78 22.66 -3.61
C GLN A 66 4.31 21.25 -3.87
N TRP A 67 5.49 20.98 -3.33
CA TRP A 67 6.04 19.65 -3.24
C TRP A 67 6.80 19.43 -1.94
N VAL A 68 6.85 18.18 -1.50
CA VAL A 68 7.51 17.75 -0.27
C VAL A 68 8.37 16.52 -0.54
N MET A 69 9.39 16.33 0.30
CA MET A 69 10.16 15.10 0.36
C MET A 69 9.67 14.30 1.56
N ALA A 70 9.21 13.06 1.33
CA ALA A 70 8.98 12.12 2.42
C ALA A 70 10.29 11.81 3.15
N ARG A 71 10.21 11.29 4.38
CA ARG A 71 11.38 10.70 5.04
C ARG A 71 11.82 9.40 4.37
N SER A 72 10.85 8.52 4.10
CA SER A 72 11.04 7.23 3.44
C SER A 72 10.22 7.12 2.16
N GLU A 73 9.02 6.52 2.19
CA GLU A 73 8.20 6.28 0.99
C GLU A 73 7.11 7.32 0.86
N ALA A 74 6.94 7.88 -0.34
CA ALA A 74 5.96 8.91 -0.62
C ALA A 74 4.52 8.45 -0.37
N GLU A 75 4.21 7.17 -0.61
CA GLU A 75 2.88 6.60 -0.37
C GLU A 75 2.52 6.56 1.11
N ALA A 76 3.48 6.21 1.98
CA ALA A 76 3.26 6.20 3.42
C ALA A 76 3.06 7.63 3.95
N GLU A 77 3.84 8.57 3.46
CA GLU A 77 3.72 9.99 3.80
C GLU A 77 2.35 10.55 3.36
N LEU A 78 1.94 10.30 2.11
CA LEU A 78 0.65 10.73 1.58
C LEU A 78 -0.52 10.06 2.32
N ALA A 79 -0.39 8.79 2.68
CA ALA A 79 -1.39 8.08 3.48
C ALA A 79 -1.55 8.72 4.86
N LEU A 80 -0.44 9.08 5.54
CA LEU A 80 -0.48 9.79 6.80
C LEU A 80 -1.14 11.16 6.64
N MET A 81 -0.70 11.97 5.67
CA MET A 81 -1.29 13.29 5.40
C MET A 81 -2.80 13.21 5.15
N ASN A 82 -3.25 12.19 4.42
CA ASN A 82 -4.67 11.98 4.17
C ASN A 82 -5.44 11.57 5.43
N LYS A 83 -4.86 10.69 6.24
CA LYS A 83 -5.43 10.24 7.50
C LYS A 83 -5.54 11.37 8.53
N GLU A 84 -4.55 12.26 8.61
CA GLU A 84 -4.51 13.42 9.52
C GLU A 84 -5.31 14.62 8.98
N GLY A 85 -5.94 14.50 7.80
CA GLY A 85 -6.76 15.56 7.21
C GLY A 85 -5.96 16.75 6.63
N ILE A 86 -4.66 16.57 6.39
CA ILE A 86 -3.81 17.57 5.71
C ILE A 86 -4.15 17.63 4.22
N ILE A 87 -4.50 16.47 3.62
CA ILE A 87 -4.98 16.37 2.24
C ILE A 87 -6.29 15.58 2.18
N ASP A 88 -7.18 15.94 1.24
CA ASP A 88 -8.49 15.29 1.11
C ASP A 88 -8.41 13.91 0.45
N ALA A 89 -7.44 13.72 -0.46
CA ALA A 89 -7.27 12.46 -1.20
C ALA A 89 -5.85 12.27 -1.72
N VAL A 90 -5.47 11.00 -1.91
CA VAL A 90 -4.20 10.61 -2.54
C VAL A 90 -4.46 10.21 -4.00
N MET A 91 -3.76 10.81 -4.95
CA MET A 91 -3.81 10.37 -6.36
C MET A 91 -2.66 9.41 -6.65
N THR A 92 -2.98 8.13 -6.84
CA THR A 92 -2.01 7.08 -7.18
C THR A 92 -2.70 5.93 -7.93
N ASP A 93 -1.95 5.22 -8.76
CA ASP A 93 -2.42 3.98 -9.39
C ASP A 93 -2.16 2.75 -8.52
N ASP A 94 -1.30 2.87 -7.50
CA ASP A 94 -0.92 1.81 -6.57
C ASP A 94 -1.92 1.70 -5.40
N SER A 95 -2.35 0.47 -5.11
CA SER A 95 -3.29 0.20 -4.01
C SER A 95 -2.64 0.16 -2.63
N ASP A 96 -1.32 0.13 -2.57
CA ASP A 96 -0.54 -0.10 -1.33
C ASP A 96 -0.70 1.07 -0.34
N VAL A 97 -1.10 2.24 -0.83
CA VAL A 97 -1.47 3.40 -0.01
C VAL A 97 -2.56 3.09 1.04
N PHE A 98 -3.47 2.14 0.79
CA PHE A 98 -4.47 1.71 1.78
C PHE A 98 -3.84 0.90 2.92
N VAL A 99 -2.74 0.19 2.66
CA VAL A 99 -1.98 -0.56 3.68
C VAL A 99 -1.34 0.42 4.68
N PHE A 100 -0.89 1.58 4.19
CA PHE A 100 -0.39 2.68 5.02
C PHE A 100 -1.49 3.52 5.68
N GLY A 101 -2.76 3.32 5.32
CA GLY A 101 -3.91 3.90 6.02
C GLY A 101 -4.58 5.09 5.33
N ALA A 102 -4.38 5.28 4.02
CA ALA A 102 -5.16 6.27 3.27
C ALA A 102 -6.67 6.01 3.37
N GLN A 103 -7.43 7.10 3.38
CA GLN A 103 -8.89 7.09 3.48
C GLN A 103 -9.57 7.29 2.12
N THR A 104 -9.00 8.14 1.25
CA THR A 104 -9.54 8.45 -0.07
C THR A 104 -8.44 8.38 -1.12
N VAL A 105 -8.63 7.53 -2.13
CA VAL A 105 -7.67 7.30 -3.21
C VAL A 105 -8.32 7.59 -4.56
N LEU A 106 -7.66 8.42 -5.35
CA LEU A 106 -8.02 8.76 -6.72
C LEU A 106 -7.11 7.96 -7.66
N GLN A 107 -7.65 6.93 -8.30
CA GLN A 107 -6.93 6.20 -9.34
C GLN A 107 -7.16 6.89 -10.68
N ASN A 108 -6.06 7.31 -11.29
CA ASN A 108 -6.05 8.08 -12.53
C ASN A 108 -5.33 7.25 -13.60
N SER A 109 -6.07 6.29 -14.19
CA SER A 109 -5.54 5.27 -15.09
C SER A 109 -5.15 5.82 -16.47
N THR A 110 -4.32 6.87 -16.51
CA THR A 110 -4.23 7.94 -17.53
C THR A 110 -5.42 8.89 -17.49
N LEU A 111 -5.11 10.17 -17.63
CA LEU A 111 -6.03 11.23 -18.04
C LEU A 111 -6.72 10.78 -19.33
N SER A 112 -7.78 9.99 -19.17
CA SER A 112 -8.45 9.33 -20.27
C SER A 112 -9.15 10.39 -21.11
N PRO A 113 -9.47 10.11 -22.39
CA PRO A 113 -10.13 11.09 -23.27
C PRO A 113 -11.42 11.68 -22.68
N ASP A 114 -12.02 10.96 -21.74
CA ASP A 114 -13.29 11.19 -21.06
C ASP A 114 -13.14 11.84 -19.66
N ASP A 115 -11.91 12.15 -19.22
CA ASP A 115 -11.63 12.85 -17.95
C ASP A 115 -12.20 12.18 -16.68
N THR A 116 -12.44 10.87 -16.74
CA THR A 116 -12.99 10.09 -15.62
C THR A 116 -11.90 9.68 -14.63
N ILE A 117 -12.16 9.87 -13.33
CA ILE A 117 -11.30 9.39 -12.23
C ILE A 117 -12.07 8.34 -11.43
N LYS A 118 -11.40 7.25 -11.05
CA LYS A 118 -11.97 6.27 -10.13
C LYS A 118 -11.65 6.68 -8.70
N VAL A 119 -12.68 6.75 -7.86
CA VAL A 119 -12.54 7.09 -6.44
C VAL A 119 -12.78 5.86 -5.60
N TYR A 120 -11.83 5.56 -4.73
CA TYR A 120 -11.91 4.49 -3.75
C TYR A 120 -11.83 5.12 -2.36
N THR A 121 -12.84 4.87 -1.52
CA THR A 121 -12.81 5.29 -0.12
C THR A 121 -12.72 4.08 0.80
N ALA A 122 -11.97 4.20 1.89
CA ALA A 122 -11.86 3.17 2.92
C ALA A 122 -13.26 2.78 3.45
N ASP A 123 -14.17 3.75 3.62
CA ASP A 123 -15.55 3.51 4.03
C ASP A 123 -16.32 2.64 3.02
N THR A 124 -16.31 3.01 1.74
CA THR A 124 -16.98 2.22 0.69
C THR A 124 -16.40 0.81 0.60
N ILE A 125 -15.09 0.66 0.77
CA ILE A 125 -14.43 -0.66 0.77
C ILE A 125 -14.92 -1.48 1.99
N ARG A 126 -14.98 -0.88 3.18
CA ARG A 126 -15.47 -1.57 4.39
C ARG A 126 -16.94 -1.98 4.25
N GLU A 127 -17.76 -1.13 3.65
CA GLU A 127 -19.19 -1.39 3.46
C GLU A 127 -19.45 -2.46 2.40
N ARG A 128 -18.77 -2.39 1.24
CA ARG A 128 -19.07 -3.23 0.08
C ARG A 128 -18.24 -4.52 0.02
N VAL A 129 -17.05 -4.56 0.62
CA VAL A 129 -16.14 -5.71 0.53
C VAL A 129 -16.13 -6.51 1.83
N ALA A 130 -15.74 -5.88 2.94
CA ALA A 130 -15.78 -6.48 4.27
C ALA A 130 -15.60 -5.43 5.36
N ARG A 131 -16.49 -5.44 6.38
CA ARG A 131 -16.42 -4.49 7.51
C ARG A 131 -15.11 -4.58 8.30
N SER A 132 -14.42 -5.73 8.25
CA SER A 132 -13.12 -5.96 8.88
C SER A 132 -11.91 -5.61 7.99
N LEU A 133 -12.14 -5.09 6.78
CA LEU A 133 -11.08 -4.63 5.88
C LEU A 133 -10.74 -3.15 6.16
N HIS A 134 -10.26 -2.90 7.39
CA HIS A 134 -9.56 -1.67 7.77
C HIS A 134 -8.04 -1.85 7.59
N ARG A 135 -7.22 -0.89 8.08
CA ARG A 135 -5.76 -0.90 7.89
C ARG A 135 -5.10 -2.26 8.22
N GLU A 136 -5.38 -2.83 9.39
CA GLU A 136 -4.85 -4.16 9.75
C GLU A 136 -5.26 -5.26 8.76
N GLY A 137 -6.50 -5.17 8.25
CA GLY A 137 -7.01 -6.07 7.21
C GLY A 137 -6.21 -5.94 5.92
N PHE A 138 -5.91 -4.71 5.48
CA PHE A 138 -5.04 -4.47 4.32
C PHE A 138 -3.62 -4.98 4.55
N ILE A 139 -3.07 -4.84 5.76
CA ILE A 139 -1.76 -5.39 6.13
C ILE A 139 -1.77 -6.92 6.01
N LEU A 140 -2.78 -7.60 6.57
CA LEU A 140 -2.90 -9.05 6.43
C LEU A 140 -3.03 -9.46 4.95
N MET A 141 -3.79 -8.71 4.14
CA MET A 141 -3.88 -8.95 2.71
C MET A 141 -2.52 -8.82 2.01
N ALA A 142 -1.75 -7.76 2.28
CA ALA A 142 -0.43 -7.56 1.69
C ALA A 142 0.55 -8.66 2.11
N VAL A 143 0.53 -9.07 3.38
CA VAL A 143 1.38 -10.14 3.93
C VAL A 143 1.00 -11.52 3.32
N CYS A 144 -0.28 -11.79 3.10
CA CYS A 144 -0.73 -13.07 2.55
C CYS A 144 -0.62 -13.14 1.01
N CYS A 145 -1.00 -12.10 0.30
CA CYS A 145 -1.05 -12.08 -1.16
C CYS A 145 0.28 -11.69 -1.80
N GLY A 146 1.20 -11.16 -1.02
CA GLY A 146 2.41 -10.52 -1.48
C GLY A 146 2.17 -9.03 -1.73
N GLY A 147 3.19 -8.25 -1.42
CA GLY A 147 3.22 -6.80 -1.62
C GLY A 147 4.66 -6.33 -1.85
N ASP A 148 4.89 -5.07 -1.51
CA ASP A 148 6.14 -4.38 -1.82
C ASP A 148 7.36 -4.88 -1.04
N TYR A 149 7.17 -5.27 0.23
CA TYR A 149 8.23 -5.78 1.09
C TYR A 149 8.45 -7.29 1.00
N ASP A 150 7.44 -8.06 0.56
CA ASP A 150 7.53 -9.48 0.25
C ASP A 150 6.56 -9.82 -0.88
N GLN A 151 7.07 -10.10 -2.08
CA GLN A 151 6.22 -10.46 -3.22
C GLN A 151 5.70 -11.89 -3.17
N THR A 152 6.33 -12.76 -2.38
CA THR A 152 5.94 -14.16 -2.33
C THR A 152 4.66 -14.32 -1.53
N GLY A 153 4.59 -13.60 -0.40
CA GLY A 153 3.52 -13.74 0.59
C GLY A 153 3.35 -15.21 1.01
N LEU A 154 2.11 -15.58 1.31
CA LEU A 154 1.76 -16.96 1.61
C LEU A 154 1.45 -17.73 0.32
N ARG A 155 2.40 -18.55 -0.14
CA ARG A 155 2.24 -19.38 -1.34
C ARG A 155 0.95 -20.21 -1.29
N GLY A 156 0.10 -20.06 -2.30
CA GLY A 156 -1.20 -20.74 -2.39
C GLY A 156 -2.36 -19.98 -1.71
N CYS A 157 -2.10 -18.82 -1.10
CA CYS A 157 -3.11 -17.93 -0.55
C CYS A 157 -3.40 -16.75 -1.49
N GLY A 158 -4.45 -16.87 -2.32
CA GLY A 158 -4.93 -15.75 -3.14
C GLY A 158 -5.80 -14.76 -2.35
N CYS A 159 -6.15 -13.63 -2.98
CA CYS A 159 -6.92 -12.53 -2.37
C CYS A 159 -8.22 -12.98 -1.70
N ASN A 160 -8.95 -13.93 -2.29
CA ASN A 160 -10.19 -14.44 -1.69
C ASN A 160 -9.95 -15.19 -0.37
N THR A 161 -8.84 -15.94 -0.27
CA THR A 161 -8.51 -16.68 0.96
C THR A 161 -7.98 -15.72 2.01
N ALA A 162 -7.11 -14.78 1.64
CA ALA A 162 -6.63 -13.73 2.53
C ALA A 162 -7.80 -12.87 3.08
N LEU A 163 -8.76 -12.50 2.23
CA LEU A 163 -9.96 -11.78 2.66
C LEU A 163 -10.82 -12.63 3.60
N GLY A 164 -10.87 -13.94 3.38
CA GLY A 164 -11.46 -14.90 4.30
C GLY A 164 -10.82 -14.83 5.69
N LEU A 165 -9.48 -14.82 5.76
CA LEU A 165 -8.73 -14.68 7.02
C LEU A 165 -8.98 -13.32 7.69
N VAL A 166 -9.05 -12.23 6.92
CA VAL A 166 -9.45 -10.90 7.42
C VAL A 166 -10.85 -10.92 8.01
N ARG A 167 -11.80 -11.61 7.37
CA ARG A 167 -13.18 -11.79 7.88
C ARG A 167 -13.26 -12.68 9.12
N CYS A 168 -12.26 -13.53 9.35
CA CYS A 168 -12.12 -14.31 10.58
C CYS A 168 -11.54 -13.48 11.75
N GLY A 169 -11.12 -12.23 11.52
CA GLY A 169 -10.52 -11.38 12.55
C GLY A 169 -9.02 -11.62 12.78
N LEU A 170 -8.36 -12.39 11.91
CA LEU A 170 -6.95 -12.76 12.07
C LEU A 170 -5.98 -11.60 11.80
N ALA A 171 -6.47 -10.50 11.24
CA ALA A 171 -5.69 -9.30 10.97
C ALA A 171 -5.20 -8.62 12.24
N HIS A 172 -6.10 -8.44 13.21
CA HIS A 172 -5.76 -7.84 14.50
C HIS A 172 -4.76 -8.72 15.28
N GLY A 173 -4.98 -10.04 15.27
CA GLY A 173 -4.06 -11.00 15.88
C GLY A 173 -2.65 -10.94 15.28
N LEU A 174 -2.52 -10.74 13.96
CA LEU A 174 -1.22 -10.57 13.30
C LEU A 174 -0.50 -9.30 13.79
N CYS A 175 -1.22 -8.18 13.84
CA CYS A 175 -0.66 -6.89 14.21
C CYS A 175 -0.21 -6.90 15.69
N ASN A 176 -1.03 -7.47 16.59
CA ASN A 176 -0.68 -7.64 18.00
C ASN A 176 0.49 -8.60 18.19
N ALA A 177 0.58 -9.68 17.42
CA ALA A 177 1.68 -10.64 17.53
C ALA A 177 3.04 -10.07 17.08
N THR A 178 3.05 -8.91 16.42
CA THR A 178 4.25 -8.27 15.86
C THR A 178 4.58 -6.93 16.53
N SER A 179 3.61 -6.27 17.14
CA SER A 179 3.78 -4.95 17.77
C SER A 179 3.92 -5.05 19.28
N ASN A 180 4.99 -4.47 19.84
CA ASN A 180 5.15 -4.25 21.29
C ASN A 180 5.00 -5.51 22.17
N VAL A 181 5.36 -6.68 21.65
CA VAL A 181 5.37 -7.95 22.40
C VAL A 181 6.79 -8.38 22.77
N PRO A 182 7.02 -8.94 23.98
CA PRO A 182 8.35 -9.40 24.40
C PRO A 182 8.89 -10.56 23.55
N ASP A 183 8.01 -11.46 23.12
CA ASP A 183 8.36 -12.62 22.29
C ASP A 183 7.46 -12.68 21.04
N VAL A 184 7.96 -12.06 19.97
CA VAL A 184 7.32 -12.06 18.65
C VAL A 184 7.23 -13.47 18.06
N ALA A 185 8.24 -14.33 18.31
CA ALA A 185 8.29 -15.66 17.73
C ALA A 185 7.21 -16.58 18.31
N ASP A 186 7.03 -16.56 19.63
CA ASP A 186 5.97 -17.30 20.32
C ASP A 186 4.58 -16.76 19.95
N SER A 187 4.42 -15.44 19.94
CA SER A 187 3.15 -14.78 19.56
C SER A 187 2.73 -15.14 18.14
N LEU A 188 3.67 -15.11 17.19
CA LEU A 188 3.42 -15.54 15.82
C LEU A 188 3.17 -17.06 15.71
N ARG A 189 3.73 -17.89 16.59
CA ARG A 189 3.42 -19.34 16.66
C ARG A 189 1.95 -19.55 17.01
N VAL A 190 1.45 -18.82 18.00
CA VAL A 190 0.03 -18.85 18.39
C VAL A 190 -0.85 -18.38 17.25
N TRP A 191 -0.53 -17.23 16.64
CA TRP A 191 -1.28 -16.71 15.49
C TRP A 191 -1.30 -17.70 14.31
N ARG A 192 -0.15 -18.32 13.97
CA ARG A 192 -0.07 -19.33 12.91
C ARG A 192 -0.97 -20.52 13.21
N ARG A 193 -1.03 -21.00 14.46
CA ARG A 193 -1.93 -22.10 14.84
C ARG A 193 -3.38 -21.74 14.51
N ASP A 194 -3.81 -20.53 14.84
CA ASP A 194 -5.17 -20.08 14.59
C ASP A 194 -5.44 -19.93 13.08
N VAL A 195 -4.46 -19.47 12.30
CA VAL A 195 -4.54 -19.47 10.82
C VAL A 195 -4.67 -20.88 10.27
N ARG A 196 -3.87 -21.85 10.75
CA ARG A 196 -3.96 -23.25 10.32
C ARG A 196 -5.34 -23.83 10.60
N ASP A 197 -5.88 -23.57 11.79
CA ASP A 197 -7.21 -24.03 12.17
C ASP A 197 -8.31 -23.45 11.26
N HIS A 198 -8.27 -22.14 11.02
CA HIS A 198 -9.24 -21.50 10.12
C HIS A 198 -9.14 -22.01 8.69
N LEU A 199 -7.93 -22.21 8.17
CA LEU A 199 -7.73 -22.77 6.84
C LEU A 199 -8.18 -24.23 6.73
N ALA A 200 -8.00 -25.04 7.77
CA ALA A 200 -8.34 -26.46 7.76
C ALA A 200 -9.83 -26.73 8.00
N HIS A 201 -10.45 -25.96 8.91
CA HIS A 201 -11.78 -26.27 9.45
C HIS A 201 -12.83 -25.16 9.22
N ASP A 202 -12.42 -23.95 8.85
CA ASP A 202 -13.28 -22.76 8.65
C ASP A 202 -14.38 -22.62 9.73
N PRO A 203 -14.02 -22.56 11.03
CA PRO A 203 -14.98 -22.61 12.13
C PRO A 203 -15.97 -21.44 12.11
N THR A 204 -15.57 -20.29 11.54
CA THR A 204 -16.40 -19.10 11.40
C THR A 204 -17.23 -19.09 10.10
N LYS A 205 -17.00 -20.04 9.19
CA LYS A 205 -17.61 -20.12 7.85
C LYS A 205 -17.38 -18.86 7.01
N ARG A 206 -16.24 -18.17 7.21
CA ARG A 206 -15.91 -16.90 6.55
C ARG A 206 -14.89 -17.08 5.43
N ILE A 207 -14.13 -18.18 5.40
CA ILE A 207 -13.21 -18.50 4.30
C ILE A 207 -13.98 -19.06 3.10
N GLY A 208 -15.05 -19.82 3.35
CA GLY A 208 -15.96 -20.36 2.34
C GLY A 208 -15.46 -21.62 1.64
N ARG A 209 -14.15 -21.79 1.47
CA ARG A 209 -13.53 -23.03 0.96
C ARG A 209 -12.35 -23.44 1.82
N LEU A 210 -12.41 -24.65 2.36
CA LEU A 210 -11.33 -25.26 3.13
C LEU A 210 -10.04 -25.35 2.31
N ARG A 211 -8.91 -25.09 2.98
CA ARG A 211 -7.55 -25.10 2.43
C ARG A 211 -6.62 -25.98 3.28
N PRO A 212 -6.93 -27.29 3.47
CA PRO A 212 -6.16 -28.16 4.35
C PRO A 212 -4.70 -28.32 3.92
N THR A 213 -4.42 -28.34 2.61
CA THR A 213 -3.04 -28.35 2.11
C THR A 213 -2.29 -27.10 2.53
N LEU A 214 -2.89 -25.92 2.37
CA LEU A 214 -2.29 -24.65 2.77
C LEU A 214 -2.07 -24.58 4.28
N ALA A 215 -3.04 -25.06 5.06
CA ALA A 215 -2.92 -25.16 6.52
C ALA A 215 -1.72 -26.03 6.93
N ARG A 216 -1.47 -27.15 6.24
CA ARG A 216 -0.34 -28.04 6.51
C ARG A 216 1.00 -27.46 6.03
N THR A 217 1.01 -26.80 4.87
CA THR A 217 2.24 -26.28 4.25
C THR A 217 2.58 -24.84 4.65
N LEU A 218 1.79 -24.19 5.50
CA LEU A 218 2.14 -22.89 6.08
C LEU A 218 3.51 -23.01 6.78
N SER A 219 4.45 -22.13 6.42
CA SER A 219 5.79 -22.15 7.01
C SER A 219 5.78 -21.62 8.44
N ASP A 220 6.61 -22.18 9.33
CA ASP A 220 6.80 -21.64 10.68
C ASP A 220 7.62 -20.36 10.70
N THR A 221 8.28 -20.03 9.59
CA THR A 221 8.97 -18.74 9.39
C THR A 221 8.05 -17.64 8.84
N PHE A 222 6.80 -17.98 8.48
CA PHE A 222 5.84 -17.00 7.94
C PHE A 222 4.97 -16.40 9.07
N PRO A 223 4.64 -15.11 9.01
CA PRO A 223 5.25 -14.09 8.18
C PRO A 223 6.60 -13.65 8.75
N ASP A 224 7.43 -13.00 7.92
CA ASP A 224 8.59 -12.26 8.42
C ASP A 224 8.08 -11.07 9.26
N PRO A 225 8.42 -10.98 10.57
CA PRO A 225 7.95 -9.89 11.42
C PRO A 225 8.41 -8.51 10.96
N ASN A 226 9.55 -8.41 10.25
CA ASN A 226 10.04 -7.14 9.72
C ASN A 226 9.13 -6.64 8.58
N VAL A 227 8.62 -7.55 7.74
CA VAL A 227 7.66 -7.20 6.67
C VAL A 227 6.38 -6.60 7.26
N VAL A 228 5.87 -7.19 8.34
CA VAL A 228 4.68 -6.67 9.02
C VAL A 228 4.98 -5.31 9.67
N SER A 229 6.14 -5.18 10.31
CA SER A 229 6.58 -3.95 10.98
C SER A 229 6.72 -2.78 10.00
N SER A 230 7.26 -3.01 8.79
CA SER A 230 7.37 -1.99 7.74
C SER A 230 6.03 -1.38 7.33
N TYR A 231 4.93 -2.14 7.41
CA TYR A 231 3.59 -1.59 7.17
C TYR A 231 2.94 -0.98 8.41
N LEU A 232 3.21 -1.53 9.60
CA LEU A 232 2.59 -1.10 10.86
C LEU A 232 3.12 0.24 11.35
N ASP A 233 4.44 0.42 11.26
CA ASP A 233 5.16 1.62 11.70
C ASP A 233 6.07 2.13 10.56
N PRO A 234 5.48 2.64 9.47
CA PRO A 234 6.27 3.15 8.35
C PRO A 234 7.00 4.43 8.78
N VAL A 235 8.19 4.64 8.24
CA VAL A 235 8.96 5.85 8.48
C VAL A 235 8.34 7.04 7.75
N VAL A 236 7.67 7.91 8.51
CA VAL A 236 6.95 9.12 8.07
C VAL A 236 7.38 10.34 8.90
N SER A 237 7.05 11.55 8.44
CA SER A 237 7.44 12.83 9.07
C SER A 237 6.90 13.04 10.48
#